data_AF-A0A1G2GZF6-F1
#
_entry.id   AF-A0A1G2GZF6-F1
#
_cell.length_a   1.000
_cell.length_b   1.000
_cell.length_c   1.000
_cell.angle_alpha   90.00
_cell.angle_beta   90.00
_cell.angle_gamma   90.00
#
_symmetry.space_group_name_H-M   'P 1'
#
loop_
_entity.id
_entity.type
_entity.pdbx_description
1 polymer ?
#
loop_
_entity_poly.entity_id
_entity_poly.type
_entity_poly.pdbx_seq_one_letter_code
_entity_poly.pdbx_strand_id
1 'polypeptide(L)'
;MLREFVFDIETKKSFQEVGGKQNMHLLGVSVVGVYSYADDVFRCYEEKDFPLLEEVFRNATRIIGFNSKHFDVPVLQPHVKVPLMSVPHLDLMNDIESYLGFRVSLDSLAKMNLGTQKSGHGMDAITWWREGNIEAIKKYCLDDVRITRDIYEFGKKNGHVVAETRTDPRVSIPVSWHAPVTASTAQASLF
;
A
#
# COMPACT_ATOMS: atom_id res chain seq x y z
N MET A 1 15.11 0.72 -16.01
CA MET A 1 13.92 1.48 -15.58
C MET A 1 13.52 1.01 -14.20
N LEU A 2 13.14 1.93 -13.31
CA LEU A 2 12.63 1.61 -11.99
C LEU A 2 11.26 0.93 -12.16
N ARG A 3 11.14 -0.33 -11.76
CA ARG A 3 9.86 -1.08 -11.75
C ARG A 3 9.31 -1.09 -10.33
N GLU A 4 9.22 0.10 -9.76
CA GLU A 4 8.61 0.32 -8.46
C GLU A 4 7.13 0.63 -8.66
N PHE A 5 6.31 0.05 -7.80
CA PHE A 5 4.86 0.24 -7.85
C PHE A 5 4.35 0.60 -6.47
N VAL A 6 3.48 1.61 -6.40
CA VAL A 6 2.69 1.91 -5.20
C VAL A 6 1.32 1.31 -5.41
N PHE A 7 0.76 0.65 -4.40
CA PHE A 7 -0.55 0.02 -4.52
C PHE A 7 -1.36 0.10 -3.24
N ASP A 8 -2.67 -0.06 -3.41
CA ASP A 8 -3.69 -0.14 -2.39
C ASP A 8 -4.83 -1.04 -2.92
N ILE A 9 -5.65 -1.61 -2.02
CA ILE A 9 -6.81 -2.42 -2.39
C ILE A 9 -8.09 -1.94 -1.72
N GLU A 10 -9.20 -2.20 -2.38
CA GLU A 10 -10.54 -2.12 -1.78
C GLU A 10 -11.17 -3.50 -1.68
N THR A 11 -11.95 -3.73 -0.62
CA THR A 11 -12.57 -5.04 -0.36
C THR A 11 -14.03 -5.10 -0.80
N LYS A 12 -14.49 -6.33 -1.08
CA LYS A 12 -15.91 -6.58 -1.43
C LYS A 12 -16.81 -6.70 -0.18
N LYS A 13 -16.22 -7.08 0.95
CA LYS A 13 -16.92 -7.35 2.21
C LYS A 13 -16.23 -6.68 3.38
N SER A 14 -16.98 -6.50 4.46
CA SER A 14 -16.49 -6.05 5.77
C SER A 14 -16.00 -7.22 6.62
N PHE A 15 -15.24 -6.92 7.67
CA PHE A 15 -14.86 -7.91 8.67
C PHE A 15 -16.05 -8.58 9.35
N GLN A 16 -17.16 -7.86 9.55
CA GLN A 16 -18.36 -8.42 10.16
C GLN A 16 -18.96 -9.53 9.29
N GLU A 17 -18.99 -9.33 7.96
CA GLU A 17 -19.54 -10.30 7.01
C GLU A 17 -18.70 -11.58 6.89
N VAL A 18 -17.39 -11.50 7.14
CA VAL A 18 -16.51 -12.67 7.11
C VAL A 18 -16.30 -13.29 8.49
N GLY A 19 -16.95 -12.77 9.54
CA GLY A 19 -16.88 -13.31 10.90
C GLY A 19 -15.63 -12.89 11.68
N GLY A 20 -14.95 -11.81 11.28
CA GLY A 20 -13.85 -11.19 12.02
C GLY A 20 -12.52 -11.14 11.27
N LYS A 21 -11.52 -10.50 11.88
CA LYS A 21 -10.19 -10.24 11.27
C LYS A 21 -9.41 -11.51 10.95
N GLN A 22 -9.63 -12.60 11.68
CA GLN A 22 -9.00 -13.90 11.42
C GLN A 22 -9.36 -14.48 10.04
N ASN A 23 -10.47 -14.03 9.45
CA ASN A 23 -10.97 -14.46 8.15
C ASN A 23 -10.71 -13.44 7.04
N MET A 24 -9.67 -12.62 7.19
CA MET A 24 -9.33 -11.53 6.25
C MET A 24 -9.20 -11.97 4.78
N HIS A 25 -8.71 -13.18 4.54
CA HIS A 25 -8.61 -13.77 3.19
C HIS A 25 -9.98 -13.99 2.49
N LEU A 26 -11.10 -13.91 3.23
CA LEU A 26 -12.46 -14.06 2.69
C LEU A 26 -13.12 -12.73 2.30
N LEU A 27 -12.46 -11.59 2.58
CA LEU A 27 -13.01 -10.26 2.30
C LEU A 27 -13.24 -10.06 0.80
N GLY A 28 -12.38 -10.66 -0.01
CA GLY A 28 -12.35 -10.48 -1.46
C GLY A 28 -11.90 -9.08 -1.87
N VAL A 29 -11.35 -8.96 -3.07
CA VAL A 29 -10.87 -7.68 -3.61
C VAL A 29 -11.85 -7.17 -4.67
N SER A 30 -12.29 -5.92 -4.54
CA SER A 30 -13.14 -5.23 -5.53
C SER A 30 -12.28 -4.53 -6.58
N VAL A 31 -11.30 -3.73 -6.15
CA VAL A 31 -10.37 -2.98 -6.99
C VAL A 31 -8.97 -3.03 -6.38
N VAL A 32 -7.94 -3.10 -7.23
CA VAL A 32 -6.55 -2.79 -6.88
C VAL A 32 -6.13 -1.53 -7.62
N GLY A 33 -5.73 -0.50 -6.87
CA GLY A 33 -5.13 0.70 -7.42
C GLY A 33 -3.61 0.55 -7.48
N VAL A 34 -3.00 1.00 -8.57
CA VAL A 34 -1.54 0.95 -8.75
C VAL A 34 -1.04 2.24 -9.40
N TYR A 35 0.05 2.77 -8.87
CA TYR A 35 0.89 3.75 -9.55
C TYR A 35 2.20 3.10 -9.98
N SER A 36 2.64 3.34 -11.21
CA SER A 36 3.92 2.85 -11.72
C SER A 36 4.90 3.99 -11.95
N TYR A 37 6.10 3.87 -11.37
CA TYR A 37 7.21 4.79 -11.63
C TYR A 37 7.84 4.61 -13.02
N ALA A 38 7.57 3.51 -13.71
CA ALA A 38 8.17 3.23 -15.02
C ALA A 38 7.56 4.11 -16.13
N ASP A 39 6.26 4.41 -16.01
CA ASP A 39 5.51 5.17 -17.01
C ASP A 39 4.77 6.39 -16.42
N ASP A 40 4.85 6.62 -15.10
CA ASP A 40 4.18 7.71 -14.40
C ASP A 40 2.64 7.67 -14.51
N VAL A 41 2.07 6.46 -14.48
CA VAL A 41 0.62 6.25 -14.66
C VAL A 41 -0.02 5.56 -13.46
N PHE A 42 -1.22 6.06 -13.12
CA PHE A 42 -2.17 5.40 -12.23
C PHE A 42 -3.11 4.48 -13.00
N ARG A 43 -3.32 3.26 -12.50
CA ARG A 43 -4.23 2.27 -13.08
C ARG A 43 -5.02 1.56 -11.99
N CYS A 44 -6.24 1.18 -12.32
CA CYS A 44 -7.03 0.25 -11.52
C CYS A 44 -7.12 -1.10 -12.21
N TYR A 45 -7.15 -2.16 -11.41
CA TYR A 45 -7.37 -3.53 -11.84
C TYR A 45 -8.59 -4.08 -11.11
N GLU A 46 -9.57 -4.54 -11.89
CA GLU A 46 -10.66 -5.35 -11.37
C GLU A 46 -10.25 -6.84 -11.45
N GLU A 47 -11.06 -7.73 -10.90
CA GLU A 47 -10.73 -9.17 -10.84
C GLU A 47 -10.43 -9.78 -12.23
N LYS A 48 -11.12 -9.33 -13.27
CA LYS A 48 -10.85 -9.73 -14.67
C LYS A 48 -9.46 -9.34 -15.17
N ASP A 49 -8.84 -8.32 -14.56
CA ASP A 49 -7.55 -7.75 -14.94
C ASP A 49 -6.40 -8.32 -14.08
N PHE A 50 -6.69 -9.18 -13.10
CA PHE A 50 -5.67 -9.75 -12.21
C PHE A 50 -4.55 -10.53 -12.91
N PRO A 51 -4.77 -11.22 -14.06
CA PRO A 51 -3.65 -11.77 -14.82
C PRO A 51 -2.62 -10.71 -15.24
N LEU A 52 -3.05 -9.50 -15.58
CA LEU A 52 -2.14 -8.39 -15.92
C LEU A 52 -1.47 -7.82 -14.66
N LEU A 53 -2.22 -7.69 -13.56
CA LEU A 53 -1.68 -7.27 -12.27
C LEU A 53 -0.58 -8.22 -11.75
N GLU A 54 -0.75 -9.53 -11.96
CA GLU A 54 0.27 -10.53 -11.63
C GLU A 54 1.58 -10.29 -12.38
N GLU A 55 1.51 -9.95 -13.68
CA GLU A 55 2.69 -9.62 -14.48
C GLU A 55 3.37 -8.35 -13.97
N VAL A 56 2.60 -7.35 -13.54
CA VAL A 56 3.11 -6.12 -12.93
C VAL A 56 3.92 -6.46 -11.68
N PHE A 57 3.34 -7.21 -10.73
CA PHE A 57 4.02 -7.54 -9.48
C PHE A 57 5.17 -8.54 -9.64
N ARG A 58 5.07 -9.50 -10.56
CA ARG A 58 6.15 -10.46 -10.84
C ARG A 58 7.42 -9.77 -11.36
N ASN A 59 7.24 -8.69 -12.11
CA ASN A 59 8.35 -7.91 -12.67
C ASN A 59 8.75 -6.72 -11.79
N ALA A 60 8.15 -6.55 -10.62
CA ALA A 60 8.44 -5.43 -9.74
C ALA A 60 9.81 -5.59 -9.08
N THR A 61 10.60 -4.52 -9.11
CA THR A 61 11.81 -4.42 -8.28
C THR A 61 11.47 -4.12 -6.84
N ARG A 62 10.34 -3.45 -6.60
CA ARG A 62 9.75 -3.20 -5.28
C ARG A 62 8.26 -2.86 -5.41
N ILE A 63 7.45 -3.35 -4.48
CA ILE A 63 6.09 -2.85 -4.23
C ILE A 63 6.07 -2.02 -2.95
N ILE A 64 5.25 -0.98 -2.94
CA ILE A 64 5.13 0.00 -1.86
C ILE A 64 3.65 0.12 -1.51
N GLY A 65 3.31 0.06 -0.22
CA GLY A 65 1.94 0.24 0.24
C GLY A 65 1.87 0.77 1.66
N PHE A 66 0.65 0.93 2.18
CA PHE A 66 0.40 1.42 3.53
C PHE A 66 -0.38 0.40 4.35
N ASN A 67 0.25 -0.22 5.36
CA ASN A 67 -0.29 -1.39 6.08
C ASN A 67 -0.51 -2.62 5.15
N SER A 68 0.12 -2.60 3.98
CA SER A 68 -0.06 -3.56 2.90
C SER A 68 0.47 -4.95 3.22
N LYS A 69 1.54 -5.09 4.01
CA LYS A 69 2.02 -6.43 4.42
C LYS A 69 1.03 -7.13 5.34
N HIS A 70 0.33 -6.37 6.17
CA HIS A 70 -0.56 -6.89 7.20
C HIS A 70 -2.01 -7.00 6.74
N PHE A 71 -2.42 -6.26 5.70
CA PHE A 71 -3.80 -6.23 5.23
C PHE A 71 -3.89 -6.60 3.75
N ASP A 72 -3.39 -5.74 2.86
CA ASP A 72 -3.60 -5.84 1.42
C ASP A 72 -3.08 -7.15 0.83
N VAL A 73 -1.85 -7.52 1.18
CA VAL A 73 -1.20 -8.74 0.68
C VAL A 73 -1.98 -9.99 1.12
N PRO A 74 -2.29 -10.21 2.40
CA PRO A 74 -3.13 -11.34 2.82
C PRO A 74 -4.51 -11.40 2.14
N VAL A 75 -5.14 -10.25 1.85
CA VAL A 75 -6.45 -10.20 1.19
C VAL A 75 -6.34 -10.50 -0.30
N LEU A 76 -5.30 -9.98 -0.97
CA LEU A 76 -5.10 -10.13 -2.41
C LEU A 76 -4.50 -11.49 -2.78
N GLN A 77 -3.67 -12.07 -1.91
CA GLN A 77 -2.91 -13.31 -2.19
C GLN A 77 -3.77 -14.49 -2.70
N PRO A 78 -5.00 -14.75 -2.19
CA PRO A 78 -5.85 -15.83 -2.72
C PRO A 78 -6.29 -15.63 -4.17
N HIS A 79 -6.22 -14.39 -4.69
CA HIS A 79 -6.67 -14.02 -6.02
C HIS A 79 -5.55 -13.96 -7.06
N VAL A 80 -4.29 -14.13 -6.64
CA VAL A 80 -3.12 -14.04 -7.52
C VAL A 80 -2.15 -15.19 -7.27
N LYS A 81 -1.46 -15.65 -8.32
CA LYS A 81 -0.49 -16.75 -8.25
C LYS A 81 0.92 -16.30 -7.85
N VAL A 82 1.25 -15.03 -8.06
CA VAL A 82 2.54 -14.49 -7.63
C VAL A 82 2.59 -14.46 -6.09
N PRO A 83 3.65 -14.99 -5.46
CA PRO A 83 3.79 -14.91 -4.01
C PRO A 83 4.18 -13.48 -3.63
N LEU A 84 3.19 -12.66 -3.27
CA LEU A 84 3.36 -11.22 -3.04
C LEU A 84 4.34 -10.91 -1.92
N MET A 85 4.38 -11.76 -0.88
CA MET A 85 5.35 -11.64 0.22
C MET A 85 6.81 -11.89 -0.20
N SER A 86 7.04 -12.52 -1.35
CA SER A 86 8.39 -12.74 -1.90
C SER A 86 8.86 -11.58 -2.79
N VAL A 87 7.96 -10.67 -3.17
CA VAL A 87 8.33 -9.45 -3.89
C VAL A 87 8.94 -8.46 -2.89
N PRO A 88 10.08 -7.80 -3.20
CA PRO A 88 10.62 -6.77 -2.32
C PRO A 88 9.54 -5.74 -1.97
N HIS A 89 9.30 -5.52 -0.68
CA HIS A 89 8.10 -4.79 -0.23
C HIS A 89 8.46 -3.79 0.88
N LEU A 90 8.19 -2.51 0.60
CA LEU A 90 8.19 -1.44 1.58
C LEU A 90 6.75 -1.15 2.04
N ASP A 91 6.47 -1.38 3.32
CA ASP A 91 5.19 -1.00 3.94
C ASP A 91 5.46 0.22 4.82
N LEU A 92 4.94 1.38 4.42
CA LEU A 92 5.25 2.66 5.07
C LEU A 92 4.76 2.69 6.51
N MET A 93 3.58 2.13 6.77
CA MET A 93 3.02 2.09 8.12
C MET A 93 3.87 1.19 9.02
N ASN A 94 4.26 0.02 8.52
CA ASN A 94 5.10 -0.90 9.28
C ASN A 94 6.47 -0.30 9.65
N ASP A 95 7.12 0.40 8.71
CA ASP A 95 8.40 1.08 8.96
C ASP A 95 8.24 2.19 10.03
N ILE A 96 7.19 3.00 9.92
CA ILE A 96 6.87 4.04 10.90
C ILE A 96 6.53 3.46 12.27
N GLU A 97 5.71 2.40 12.32
CA GLU A 97 5.34 1.68 13.55
C GLU A 97 6.58 1.11 14.25
N SER A 98 7.58 0.64 13.49
CA SER A 98 8.83 0.12 14.07
C SER A 98 9.61 1.17 14.86
N TYR A 99 9.47 2.45 14.51
CA TYR A 99 10.08 3.57 15.23
C TYR A 99 9.20 4.07 16.37
N LEU A 100 7.89 4.25 16.12
CA LEU A 100 6.97 4.83 17.10
C LEU A 100 6.47 3.85 18.17
N GLY A 101 6.47 2.54 17.88
CA GLY A 101 5.85 1.51 18.71
C GLY A 101 4.31 1.45 18.63
N PHE A 102 3.69 2.23 17.74
CA PHE A 102 2.25 2.19 17.48
C PHE A 102 1.94 2.60 16.04
N ARG A 103 0.74 2.22 15.58
CA ARG A 103 0.26 2.49 14.22
C ARG A 103 -0.26 3.90 14.06
N VAL A 104 -0.02 4.47 12.89
CA VAL A 104 -0.58 5.76 12.45
C VAL A 104 -1.51 5.55 11.27
N SER A 105 -2.44 6.48 11.05
CA SER A 105 -3.32 6.45 9.89
C SER A 105 -2.69 7.15 8.69
N LEU A 106 -3.07 6.72 7.48
CA LEU A 106 -2.67 7.37 6.24
C LEU A 106 -3.12 8.84 6.22
N ASP A 107 -4.34 9.12 6.68
CA ASP A 107 -4.91 10.47 6.76
C ASP A 107 -4.09 11.41 7.67
N SER A 108 -3.66 10.92 8.84
CA SER A 108 -2.82 11.70 9.76
C SER A 108 -1.48 12.05 9.11
N LEU A 109 -0.83 11.08 8.45
CA LEU A 109 0.42 11.35 7.74
C LEU A 109 0.24 12.29 6.55
N ALA A 110 -0.85 12.13 5.79
CA ALA A 110 -1.18 13.03 4.67
C ALA A 110 -1.34 14.47 5.17
N LYS A 111 -2.07 14.68 6.27
CA LYS A 111 -2.26 15.99 6.89
C LYS A 111 -0.93 16.59 7.33
N MET A 112 -0.10 15.80 8.01
CA MET A 112 1.13 16.29 8.63
C MET A 112 2.26 16.58 7.63
N ASN A 113 2.32 15.85 6.52
CA ASN A 113 3.43 15.92 5.57
C ASN A 113 3.07 16.61 4.25
N LEU A 114 1.81 16.52 3.82
CA LEU A 114 1.36 16.99 2.51
C LEU A 114 0.33 18.13 2.60
N GLY A 115 -0.21 18.41 3.79
CA GLY A 115 -1.26 19.41 3.97
C GLY A 115 -2.59 19.02 3.31
N THR A 116 -2.80 17.73 3.02
CA THR A 116 -4.03 17.18 2.44
C THR A 116 -4.66 16.17 3.39
N GLN A 117 -5.93 15.85 3.15
CA GLN A 117 -6.64 14.79 3.87
C GLN A 117 -7.25 13.80 2.87
N LYS A 118 -7.67 12.62 3.35
CA LYS A 118 -8.43 11.66 2.56
C LYS A 118 -9.77 12.25 2.14
N SER A 119 -10.22 11.86 0.95
CA SER A 119 -11.50 12.27 0.37
C SER A 119 -12.71 11.48 0.90
N GLY A 120 -12.48 10.34 1.58
CA GLY A 120 -13.53 9.47 2.12
C GLY A 120 -13.03 8.43 3.13
N HIS A 121 -13.89 7.50 3.51
CA HIS A 121 -13.59 6.43 4.47
C HIS A 121 -13.79 5.04 3.85
N GLY A 122 -13.02 4.03 4.27
CA GLY A 122 -13.09 2.68 3.68
C GLY A 122 -14.46 1.97 3.80
N MET A 123 -15.36 2.43 4.67
CA MET A 123 -16.74 1.92 4.73
C MET A 123 -17.59 2.36 3.53
N ASP A 124 -17.23 3.47 2.88
CA ASP A 124 -17.91 3.97 1.69
C ASP A 124 -17.68 3.03 0.50
N ALA A 125 -16.47 2.47 0.37
CA ALA A 125 -16.11 1.54 -0.71
C ALA A 125 -16.94 0.25 -0.71
N ILE A 126 -17.21 -0.33 0.47
CA ILE A 126 -18.08 -1.52 0.59
C ILE A 126 -19.52 -1.18 0.21
N THR A 127 -19.98 0.02 0.56
CA THR A 127 -21.32 0.51 0.19
C THR A 127 -21.42 0.66 -1.33
N TRP A 128 -20.46 1.34 -1.96
CA TRP A 128 -20.40 1.48 -3.42
C TRP A 128 -20.29 0.14 -4.14
N TRP A 129 -19.57 -0.84 -3.56
CA TRP A 129 -19.51 -2.18 -4.12
C TRP A 129 -20.89 -2.85 -4.18
N ARG A 130 -21.67 -2.74 -3.11
CA ARG A 130 -23.05 -3.27 -3.04
C ARG A 130 -23.98 -2.55 -4.02
N GLU A 131 -23.75 -1.27 -4.25
CA GLU A 131 -24.50 -0.45 -5.21
C GLU A 131 -24.04 -0.64 -6.67
N GLY A 132 -22.93 -1.37 -6.91
CA GLY A 132 -22.32 -1.52 -8.23
C GLY A 132 -21.59 -0.27 -8.74
N ASN A 133 -21.31 0.71 -7.88
CA ASN A 133 -20.64 1.96 -8.22
C ASN A 133 -19.10 1.79 -8.23
N ILE A 134 -18.61 1.00 -9.19
CA ILE A 134 -17.18 0.68 -9.33
C ILE A 134 -16.31 1.92 -9.56
N GLU A 135 -16.82 2.93 -10.27
CA GLU A 135 -16.05 4.14 -10.57
C GLU A 135 -15.74 4.96 -9.32
N ALA A 136 -16.65 4.99 -8.33
CA ALA A 136 -16.37 5.62 -7.03
C ALA A 136 -15.27 4.87 -6.26
N ILE A 137 -15.30 3.53 -6.28
CA ILE A 137 -14.27 2.69 -5.64
C ILE A 137 -12.90 2.93 -6.31
N LYS A 138 -12.84 2.93 -7.64
CA LYS A 138 -11.61 3.20 -8.40
C LYS A 138 -11.02 4.56 -8.04
N LYS A 139 -11.85 5.61 -8.02
CA LYS A 139 -11.40 6.96 -7.67
C LYS A 139 -10.83 7.01 -6.25
N TYR A 140 -11.54 6.42 -5.28
CA TYR A 140 -11.12 6.40 -3.88
C TYR A 140 -9.82 5.61 -3.69
N CYS A 141 -9.70 4.42 -4.28
CA CYS A 141 -8.49 3.62 -4.22
C CYS A 141 -7.29 4.35 -4.86
N LEU A 142 -7.47 5.01 -6.01
CA LEU A 142 -6.39 5.79 -6.61
C LEU A 142 -5.99 7.02 -5.78
N ASP A 143 -6.93 7.64 -5.05
CA ASP A 143 -6.60 8.70 -4.09
C ASP A 143 -5.69 8.17 -2.98
N ASP A 144 -5.95 6.97 -2.45
CA ASP A 144 -5.10 6.33 -1.44
C ASP A 144 -3.73 5.93 -1.97
N VAL A 145 -3.64 5.40 -3.19
CA VAL A 145 -2.37 5.15 -3.88
C VAL A 145 -1.59 6.45 -4.05
N ARG A 146 -2.26 7.53 -4.46
CA ARG A 146 -1.66 8.85 -4.67
C ARG A 146 -1.09 9.41 -3.37
N ILE A 147 -1.86 9.37 -2.29
CA ILE A 147 -1.40 9.83 -0.96
C ILE A 147 -0.21 8.97 -0.48
N THR A 148 -0.29 7.64 -0.63
CA THR A 148 0.79 6.72 -0.26
C THR A 148 2.07 7.02 -1.04
N ARG A 149 1.97 7.24 -2.35
CA ARG A 149 3.09 7.65 -3.22
C ARG A 149 3.68 8.97 -2.76
N ASP A 150 2.83 9.96 -2.48
CA ASP A 150 3.28 11.30 -2.11
C ASP A 150 3.98 11.33 -0.75
N ILE A 151 3.50 10.54 0.22
CA ILE A 151 4.20 10.32 1.50
C ILE A 151 5.54 9.65 1.27
N TYR A 152 5.57 8.57 0.47
CA TYR A 152 6.81 7.87 0.14
C TYR A 152 7.85 8.80 -0.50
N GLU A 153 7.46 9.61 -1.49
CA GLU A 153 8.37 10.56 -2.15
C GLU A 153 8.80 11.68 -1.18
N PHE A 154 7.92 12.16 -0.31
CA PHE A 154 8.29 13.08 0.76
C PHE A 154 9.36 12.49 1.69
N GLY A 155 9.13 11.29 2.22
CA GLY A 155 10.06 10.63 3.14
C GLY A 155 11.40 10.33 2.49
N LYS A 156 11.39 9.83 1.25
CA LYS A 156 12.59 9.59 0.43
C LYS A 156 13.38 10.87 0.17
N LYS A 157 12.71 12.00 -0.10
CA LYS A 157 13.38 13.28 -0.36
C LYS A 157 13.95 13.91 0.90
N ASN A 158 13.23 13.83 2.02
CA ASN A 158 13.56 14.56 3.25
C ASN A 158 14.28 13.72 4.31
N GLY A 159 14.39 12.40 4.12
CA GLY A 159 14.95 11.45 5.09
C GLY A 159 14.12 11.29 6.36
N HIS A 160 12.91 11.85 6.40
CA HIS A 160 11.99 11.75 7.53
C HIS A 160 10.54 11.96 7.09
N VAL A 161 9.61 11.52 7.94
CA VAL A 161 8.19 11.92 7.92
C VAL A 161 7.78 12.45 9.28
N VAL A 162 6.69 13.20 9.35
CA VAL A 162 6.12 13.74 10.59
C VAL A 162 4.82 13.01 10.92
N ALA A 163 4.67 12.56 12.15
CA ALA A 163 3.41 12.02 12.66
C ALA A 163 2.92 12.79 13.89
N GLU A 164 1.61 12.79 14.09
CA GLU A 164 0.99 13.23 15.33
C GLU A 164 0.93 12.07 16.32
N THR A 165 1.20 12.34 17.59
CA THR A 165 1.13 11.36 18.67
C THR A 165 0.19 11.86 19.76
N ARG A 166 -0.18 10.99 20.72
CA ARG A 166 -1.06 11.39 21.82
C ARG A 166 -0.45 12.45 22.75
N THR A 167 0.88 12.54 22.78
CA THR A 167 1.63 13.38 23.72
C THR A 167 2.35 14.53 23.05
N ASP A 168 2.70 14.39 21.78
CA ASP A 168 3.40 15.39 20.97
C ASP A 168 2.68 15.55 19.62
N PRO A 169 2.23 16.77 19.28
CA PRO A 169 1.53 17.04 18.03
C PRO A 169 2.41 16.84 16.79
N ARG A 170 3.75 16.86 16.90
CA ARG A 170 4.68 16.71 15.77
C ARG A 170 5.95 15.95 16.14
N VAL A 171 5.96 14.65 15.87
CA VAL A 171 7.17 13.83 15.98
C VAL A 171 7.78 13.59 14.60
N SER A 172 9.07 13.96 14.45
CA SER A 172 9.85 13.64 13.25
C SER A 172 10.40 12.21 13.35
N ILE A 173 10.16 11.42 12.32
CA ILE A 173 10.46 10.00 12.24
C ILE A 173 11.47 9.81 11.11
N PRO A 174 12.72 9.44 11.42
CA PRO A 174 13.72 9.20 10.39
C PRO A 174 13.30 8.01 9.52
N VAL A 175 13.42 8.14 8.20
CA VAL A 175 13.11 7.07 7.25
C VAL A 175 14.23 6.93 6.23
N SER A 176 14.48 5.71 5.77
CA SER A 176 15.50 5.40 4.75
C SER A 176 14.88 4.66 3.57
N TRP A 177 13.94 5.31 2.89
CA TRP A 177 13.13 4.71 1.81
C TRP A 177 13.78 4.75 0.41
N HIS A 178 15.07 5.06 0.35
CA HIS A 178 15.87 4.91 -0.86
C HIS A 178 15.81 3.45 -1.36
N ALA A 179 16.08 3.23 -2.65
CA ALA A 179 15.88 1.95 -3.33
C ALA A 179 16.49 0.76 -2.54
N PRO A 180 15.90 -0.45 -2.61
CA PRO A 180 16.45 -1.60 -1.92
C PRO A 180 17.88 -1.83 -2.45
N VAL A 181 18.85 -1.89 -1.53
CA VAL A 181 20.17 -2.43 -1.84
C VAL A 181 19.88 -3.82 -2.40
N THR A 182 20.15 -4.02 -3.69
CA THR A 182 20.08 -5.33 -4.33
C THR A 182 20.78 -6.32 -3.42
N ALA A 183 20.12 -7.44 -3.10
CA ALA A 183 20.69 -8.50 -2.29
C ALA A 183 22.14 -8.68 -2.72
N SER A 184 23.07 -8.44 -1.78
CA SER A 184 24.49 -8.68 -1.96
C SER A 184 24.61 -10.04 -2.64
N THR A 185 25.16 -10.06 -3.85
CA THR A 185 25.68 -11.29 -4.41
C THR A 185 26.63 -11.81 -3.35
N ALA A 186 26.26 -12.92 -2.71
CA ALA A 186 27.15 -13.61 -1.80
C ALA A 186 28.42 -13.90 -2.61
N GLN A 187 29.49 -13.20 -2.29
CA GLN A 187 30.80 -13.49 -2.80
C GLN A 187 31.10 -14.90 -2.26
N ALA A 188 30.99 -15.90 -3.14
CA ALA A 188 31.48 -17.23 -2.87
C ALA A 188 33.00 -17.11 -2.70
N SER A 189 33.45 -16.87 -1.47
CA SER A 189 34.83 -17.08 -1.10
C SER A 189 35.07 -18.58 -1.15
N LEU A 190 35.77 -19.00 -2.22
CA LEU A 190 36.55 -20.22 -2.22
C LEU A 190 37.48 -20.20 -1.02
N PHE A 191 37.23 -21.08 -0.04
CA PHE A 191 38.23 -21.82 0.72
C PHE A 191 37.62 -23.14 1.19
#